data_AF-A0A7X6MTX2-F1
#
_entry.id   AF-A0A7X6MTX2-F1
#
_cell.length_a   1.000
_cell.length_b   1.000
_cell.length_c   1.000
_cell.angle_alpha   90.00
_cell.angle_beta   90.00
_cell.angle_gamma   90.00
#
_symmetry.space_group_name_H-M   'P 1'
#
loop_
_entity.id
_entity.type
_entity.pdbx_description
1 polymer ?
#
loop_
_entity_poly.entity_id
_entity_poly.type
_entity_poly.pdbx_seq_one_letter_code
_entity_poly.pdbx_strand_id
1 'polypeptide(L)'
;MGLELNGDELRKKSAQLSKFAQERAQHERRVTEIAGEFAATWTGAAGSAVQSALSNYLTQASDVRREELDMSHLLDEAIAAYEGTDGNAAGSLAQSMNI
;
A
#
# COMPACT_ATOMS: atom_id res chain seq x y z
N MET A 1 28.91 6.76 -0.45
CA MET A 1 27.95 7.00 -1.56
C MET A 1 27.04 5.80 -1.90
N GLY A 2 27.07 4.66 -1.19
CA GLY A 2 26.16 3.53 -1.49
C GLY A 2 24.93 3.38 -0.57
N LEU A 3 24.91 4.14 0.53
CA LEU A 3 23.95 3.96 1.64
C LEU A 3 22.70 4.85 1.46
N GLU A 4 22.89 6.16 1.21
CA GLU A 4 21.79 7.10 0.93
C GLU A 4 20.97 6.74 -0.34
N LEU A 5 21.63 6.17 -1.35
CA LEU A 5 20.99 5.72 -2.59
C LEU A 5 19.96 4.59 -2.36
N ASN A 6 20.15 3.75 -1.34
CA ASN A 6 19.22 2.68 -1.01
C ASN A 6 17.99 3.20 -0.24
N GLY A 7 18.17 4.16 0.68
CA GLY A 7 17.06 4.76 1.43
C GLY A 7 16.09 5.54 0.55
N ASP A 8 16.62 6.32 -0.40
CA ASP A 8 15.80 7.05 -1.38
C ASP A 8 15.01 6.11 -2.30
N GLU A 9 15.60 4.99 -2.70
CA GLU A 9 14.92 4.00 -3.53
C GLU A 9 13.81 3.27 -2.76
N LEU A 10 14.06 2.91 -1.50
CA LEU A 10 13.04 2.32 -0.62
C LEU A 10 11.87 3.29 -0.39
N ARG A 11 12.14 4.59 -0.12
CA ARG A 11 11.08 5.61 0.02
C ARG A 11 10.24 5.75 -1.25
N LYS A 12 10.87 5.70 -2.44
CA LYS A 12 10.15 5.72 -3.72
C LYS A 12 9.26 4.50 -3.89
N LYS A 13 9.74 3.30 -3.55
CA LYS A 13 8.95 2.06 -3.65
C LYS A 13 7.78 2.04 -2.65
N SER A 14 7.99 2.48 -1.41
CA SER A 14 6.92 2.65 -0.42
C SER A 14 5.84 3.60 -0.93
N ALA A 15 6.22 4.78 -1.41
CA ALA A 15 5.29 5.75 -1.98
C ALA A 15 4.51 5.19 -3.20
N GLN A 16 5.15 4.37 -4.04
CA GLN A 16 4.50 3.68 -5.15
C GLN A 16 3.44 2.68 -4.69
N LEU A 17 3.74 1.86 -3.68
CA LEU A 17 2.77 0.92 -3.11
C LEU A 17 1.57 1.65 -2.49
N SER A 18 1.84 2.70 -1.71
CA SER A 18 0.80 3.58 -1.17
C SER A 18 -0.09 4.18 -2.28
N LYS A 19 0.51 4.59 -3.41
CA LYS A 19 -0.25 5.10 -4.56
C LYS A 19 -1.12 4.00 -5.20
N PHE A 20 -0.59 2.78 -5.39
CA PHE A 20 -1.38 1.67 -5.93
C PHE A 20 -2.56 1.32 -5.03
N ALA A 21 -2.36 1.31 -3.70
CA ALA A 21 -3.45 1.08 -2.75
C ALA A 21 -4.56 2.15 -2.88
N GLN A 22 -4.20 3.42 -3.10
CA GLN A 22 -5.16 4.50 -3.34
C GLN A 22 -5.89 4.34 -4.68
N GLU A 23 -5.17 4.01 -5.76
CA GLU A 23 -5.77 3.77 -7.08
C GLU A 23 -6.74 2.57 -7.05
N ARG A 24 -6.40 1.50 -6.34
CA ARG A 24 -7.31 0.37 -6.11
C ARG A 24 -8.53 0.76 -5.31
N ALA A 25 -8.38 1.53 -4.23
CA ALA A 25 -9.53 2.02 -3.47
C ALA A 25 -10.49 2.86 -4.34
N GLN A 26 -9.96 3.66 -5.26
CA GLN A 26 -10.80 4.39 -6.22
C GLN A 26 -11.49 3.44 -7.22
N HIS A 27 -10.77 2.43 -7.70
CA HIS A 27 -11.32 1.43 -8.61
C HIS A 27 -12.44 0.59 -7.94
N GLU A 28 -12.25 0.16 -6.70
CA GLU A 28 -13.27 -0.54 -5.88
C GLU A 28 -14.57 0.27 -5.79
N ARG A 29 -14.47 1.59 -5.56
CA ARG A 29 -15.64 2.49 -5.54
C ARG A 29 -16.38 2.51 -6.88
N ARG A 30 -15.66 2.68 -7.99
CA ARG A 30 -16.26 2.72 -9.34
C ARG A 30 -16.95 1.40 -9.68
N VAL A 31 -16.33 0.26 -9.35
CA VAL A 31 -16.94 -1.06 -9.59
C VAL A 31 -18.21 -1.22 -8.75
N THR A 32 -18.20 -0.75 -7.50
CA THR A 32 -19.38 -0.77 -6.62
C THR A 32 -20.52 0.07 -7.17
N GLU A 33 -20.23 1.28 -7.66
CA GLU A 33 -21.22 2.16 -8.29
C GLU A 33 -21.86 1.48 -9.51
N ILE A 34 -21.04 0.99 -10.44
CA ILE A 34 -21.51 0.31 -11.66
C ILE A 34 -22.34 -0.94 -11.32
N ALA A 35 -21.87 -1.76 -10.38
CA ALA A 35 -22.61 -2.96 -9.97
C ALA A 35 -23.92 -2.61 -9.25
N GLY A 36 -23.97 -1.49 -8.52
CA GLY A 36 -25.19 -0.94 -7.95
C GLY A 36 -26.21 -0.54 -9.03
N GLU A 37 -25.77 0.09 -10.11
CA GLU A 37 -26.62 0.43 -11.27
C GLU A 37 -27.19 -0.83 -11.94
N PHE A 38 -26.37 -1.87 -12.12
CA PHE A 38 -26.83 -3.15 -12.65
C PHE A 38 -27.79 -3.87 -11.72
N ALA A 39 -27.53 -3.90 -10.40
CA ALA A 39 -28.42 -4.53 -9.43
C ALA A 39 -29.78 -3.81 -9.30
N ALA A 40 -29.81 -2.49 -9.52
CA ALA A 40 -31.06 -1.73 -9.59
C ALA A 40 -31.89 -2.05 -10.85
N THR A 41 -31.22 -2.47 -11.92
CA THR A 41 -31.85 -2.74 -13.23
C THR A 41 -32.21 -4.21 -13.43
N TRP A 42 -31.36 -5.12 -12.96
CA TRP A 42 -31.49 -6.57 -13.18
C TRP A 42 -32.08 -7.23 -11.93
N THR A 43 -33.31 -7.72 -12.04
CA THR A 43 -33.99 -8.45 -10.96
C THR A 43 -33.84 -9.98 -11.12
N GLY A 44 -34.11 -10.73 -10.05
CA GLY A 44 -34.05 -12.19 -10.07
C GLY A 44 -32.63 -12.76 -10.08
N ALA A 45 -32.43 -13.89 -10.78
CA ALA A 45 -31.16 -14.62 -10.79
C ALA A 45 -29.97 -13.80 -11.32
N ALA A 46 -30.22 -12.94 -12.31
CA ALA A 46 -29.19 -12.06 -12.89
C ALA A 46 -28.68 -11.02 -11.89
N GLY A 47 -29.59 -10.37 -11.14
CA GLY A 47 -29.21 -9.43 -10.08
C GLY A 47 -28.41 -10.10 -8.96
N SER A 48 -28.84 -11.31 -8.56
CA SER A 48 -28.14 -12.10 -7.52
C SER A 48 -26.73 -12.51 -7.96
N ALA A 49 -26.55 -12.83 -9.25
CA ALA A 49 -25.24 -13.16 -9.81
C ALA A 49 -24.30 -11.95 -9.83
N VAL A 50 -24.80 -10.76 -10.21
CA VAL A 50 -24.01 -9.50 -10.16
C VAL A 50 -23.59 -9.17 -8.74
N GLN A 51 -24.50 -9.28 -7.77
CA GLN A 51 -24.18 -9.05 -6.35
C GLN A 51 -23.11 -10.03 -5.83
N SER A 52 -23.22 -11.31 -6.19
CA SER A 52 -22.23 -12.33 -5.81
C SER A 52 -20.86 -12.05 -6.44
N ALA A 53 -20.83 -11.69 -7.72
CA ALA A 53 -19.60 -11.32 -8.42
C ALA A 53 -18.95 -10.08 -7.81
N LEU A 54 -19.75 -9.05 -7.48
CA LEU A 54 -19.28 -7.85 -6.79
C LEU A 54 -18.68 -8.18 -5.42
N SER A 55 -19.37 -8.99 -4.62
CA SER A 55 -18.89 -9.39 -3.28
C SER A 55 -17.54 -10.11 -3.35
N ASN A 56 -17.40 -11.05 -4.29
CA ASN A 56 -16.15 -11.78 -4.50
C ASN A 56 -15.02 -10.85 -4.96
N TYR A 57 -15.33 -9.94 -5.88
CA TYR A 57 -14.37 -8.94 -6.36
C TYR A 57 -13.91 -8.02 -5.22
N LEU A 58 -14.82 -7.46 -4.43
CA LEU A 58 -14.49 -6.54 -3.33
C LEU A 58 -13.67 -7.22 -2.23
N THR A 59 -13.94 -8.49 -1.95
CA THR A 59 -13.13 -9.28 -1.01
C THR A 59 -11.68 -9.37 -1.48
N GLN A 60 -11.48 -9.84 -2.72
CA GLN A 60 -10.13 -9.99 -3.29
C GLN A 60 -9.41 -8.65 -3.46
N ALA A 61 -10.12 -7.60 -3.88
CA ALA A 61 -9.54 -6.27 -4.03
C ALA A 61 -9.10 -5.68 -2.68
N SER A 62 -9.93 -5.86 -1.63
CA SER A 62 -9.60 -5.41 -0.28
C SER A 62 -8.40 -6.16 0.30
N ASP A 63 -8.26 -7.46 0.03
CA ASP A 63 -7.11 -8.26 0.49
C ASP A 63 -5.82 -7.75 -0.15
N VAL A 64 -5.80 -7.56 -1.47
CA VAL A 64 -4.64 -7.00 -2.20
C VAL A 64 -4.31 -5.60 -1.71
N ARG A 65 -5.31 -4.73 -1.52
CA ARG A 65 -5.09 -3.37 -1.02
C ARG A 65 -4.49 -3.38 0.39
N ARG A 66 -4.89 -4.33 1.24
CA ARG A 66 -4.32 -4.49 2.58
C ARG A 66 -2.85 -4.92 2.50
N GLU A 67 -2.53 -5.91 1.66
CA GLU A 67 -1.15 -6.36 1.46
C GLU A 67 -0.25 -5.23 0.94
N GLU A 68 -0.74 -4.38 0.02
CA GLU A 68 0.00 -3.21 -0.47
C GLU A 68 0.29 -2.18 0.62
N LEU A 69 -0.68 -1.91 1.50
CA LEU A 69 -0.51 -1.00 2.64
C LEU A 69 0.45 -1.59 3.67
N ASP A 70 0.31 -2.88 3.99
CA ASP A 70 1.17 -3.57 4.95
C ASP A 70 2.63 -3.59 4.44
N MET A 71 2.85 -3.87 3.15
CA MET A 71 4.19 -3.78 2.55
C MET A 71 4.76 -2.35 2.56
N SER A 72 3.92 -1.34 2.27
CA SER A 72 4.34 0.07 2.37
C SER A 72 4.80 0.40 3.80
N HIS A 73 4.03 -0.05 4.80
CA HIS A 73 4.35 0.20 6.21
C HIS A 73 5.64 -0.50 6.64
N LEU A 74 5.84 -1.77 6.26
CA LEU A 74 7.07 -2.50 6.54
C LEU A 74 8.30 -1.85 5.88
N LEU A 75 8.15 -1.27 4.69
CA LEU A 75 9.24 -0.52 4.04
C LEU A 75 9.55 0.76 4.82
N ASP A 76 8.53 1.49 5.27
CA ASP A 76 8.72 2.71 6.07
C ASP A 76 9.40 2.41 7.42
N GLU A 77 9.00 1.32 8.09
CA GLU A 77 9.66 0.83 9.31
C GLU A 77 11.12 0.44 9.05
N ALA A 78 11.41 -0.26 7.94
CA ALA A 78 12.77 -0.63 7.56
C ALA A 78 13.64 0.61 7.27
N ILE A 79 13.10 1.63 6.62
CA ILE A 79 13.77 2.92 6.38
C ILE A 79 14.07 3.62 7.71
N ALA A 80 13.09 3.68 8.63
CA ALA A 80 13.27 4.33 9.93
C ALA A 80 14.33 3.62 10.79
N ALA A 81 14.34 2.28 10.79
CA ALA A 81 15.36 1.50 11.48
C ALA A 81 16.76 1.71 10.89
N TYR A 82 16.85 1.78 9.56
CA TYR A 82 18.09 2.06 8.84
C TYR A 82 18.65 3.45 9.16
N GLU A 83 17.84 4.50 9.04
CA GLU A 83 18.23 5.88 9.37
C GLU A 83 18.59 6.05 10.85
N GLY A 84 17.85 5.39 11.76
CA GLY A 84 18.14 5.40 13.19
C GLY A 84 19.46 4.71 13.53
N THR A 85 19.82 3.64 12.82
CA THR A 85 21.09 2.93 13.00
C THR A 85 22.27 3.74 12.48
N ASP A 86 22.14 4.36 11.30
CA ASP A 86 23.16 5.25 10.74
C ASP A 86 23.34 6.52 11.60
N GLY A 87 22.25 7.10 12.13
CA GLY A 87 22.33 8.22 13.06
C GLY A 87 23.08 7.89 14.35
N ASN A 88 22.85 6.72 14.92
CA ASN A 88 23.57 6.24 16.11
C ASN A 88 25.05 5.95 15.83
N ALA A 89 25.36 5.38 14.66
CA ALA A 89 26.74 5.13 14.23
C ALA A 89 27.51 6.43 13.97
N ALA A 90 26.87 7.41 13.31
CA ALA A 90 27.46 8.74 13.05
C ALA A 90 27.68 9.53 14.34
N GLY A 91 26.73 9.48 15.29
CA GLY A 91 26.87 10.09 16.61
C GLY A 91 28.00 9.47 17.42
N SER A 92 28.11 8.14 17.43
CA SER A 92 29.20 7.42 18.10
C SER A 92 30.57 7.71 17.47
N LEU A 93 30.64 7.79 16.14
CA LEU A 93 31.86 8.14 15.42
C LEU A 93 32.30 9.58 15.72
N ALA A 94 31.38 10.55 15.67
CA ALA A 94 31.66 11.94 16.02
C ALA A 94 32.16 12.06 17.47
N GLN A 95 31.58 11.30 18.40
CA GLN A 95 32.01 11.26 19.79
C GLN A 95 33.41 10.63 19.95
N SER A 96 33.73 9.60 19.15
CA SER A 96 35.05 8.97 19.14
C SER A 96 36.14 9.79 18.44
N MET A 97 35.78 10.65 17.48
CA MET A 97 36.72 11.56 16.81
C MET A 97 36.93 12.89 17.56
N ASN A 98 36.12 13.19 18.57
CA ASN A 98 36.26 14.37 19.42
C ASN A 98 37.10 14.09 20.69
N ILE A 99 37.96 13.07 20.61
CA ILE A 99 39.01 12.69 21.58
C ILE A 99 40.35 12.95 20.89
#